data_AF-I3MRN0-F1
#
_entry.id   AF-I3MRN0-F1
#
_cell.length_a   1.000
_cell.length_b   1.000
_cell.length_c   1.000
_cell.angle_alpha   90.00
_cell.angle_beta   90.00
_cell.angle_gamma   90.00
#
_symmetry.space_group_name_H-M   'P 1'
#
loop_
_entity.id
_entity.type
_entity.pdbx_description
1 polymer ?
#
loop_
_entity_poly.entity_id
_entity_poly.type
_entity_poly.pdbx_seq_one_letter_code
_entity_poly.pdbx_strand_id
1 'polypeptide(L)'
;RPNYQGNQYLLRRGEYPDYQQWMGLSDSISSCRLIPPSESCSHRILLYEREDHKGLMVELTEDCSCIQDRFHLNEFPSLHVLEGCWVLYEMPNYRGRQYLLRPQEYRHYQDWGAVDAKAGSLRRVVDLY
;
A
#
# COMPACT_ATOMS: atom_id res chain seq x y z
N ARG A 1 14.35 4.37 -8.12
CA ARG A 1 14.67 5.49 -9.05
C ARG A 1 14.63 6.79 -8.27
N PRO A 2 15.33 7.86 -8.69
CA PRO A 2 15.26 9.14 -7.97
C PRO A 2 13.80 9.65 -7.90
N ASN A 3 13.55 10.63 -7.03
CA ASN A 3 12.24 11.29 -6.89
C ASN A 3 11.08 10.36 -6.48
N TYR A 4 11.35 9.35 -5.64
CA TYR A 4 10.33 8.43 -5.11
C TYR A 4 9.61 7.61 -6.19
N GLN A 5 10.32 7.30 -7.27
CA GLN A 5 9.79 6.53 -8.40
C GLN A 5 10.34 5.09 -8.44
N GLY A 6 9.60 4.22 -9.14
CA GLY A 6 9.94 2.82 -9.33
C GLY A 6 9.42 1.91 -8.21
N ASN A 7 10.06 0.77 -8.02
CA ASN A 7 9.68 -0.17 -6.96
C ASN A 7 9.83 0.48 -5.58
N GLN A 8 8.81 0.34 -4.75
CA GLN A 8 8.80 0.82 -3.37
C GLN A 8 8.94 -0.37 -2.43
N TYR A 9 9.57 -0.16 -1.28
CA TYR A 9 9.78 -1.15 -0.24
C TYR A 9 9.52 -0.52 1.13
N LEU A 10 8.64 -1.10 1.93
CA LEU A 10 8.46 -0.69 3.32
C LEU A 10 9.49 -1.40 4.20
N LEU A 11 10.36 -0.63 4.85
CA LEU A 11 11.29 -1.13 5.86
C LEU A 11 10.78 -0.73 7.24
N ARG A 12 10.72 -1.71 8.15
CA ARG A 12 10.46 -1.47 9.57
C ARG A 12 11.78 -1.32 10.30
N ARG A 13 11.73 -0.94 11.58
CA ARG A 13 12.91 -0.98 12.44
C ARG A 13 13.49 -2.41 12.44
N GLY A 14 14.76 -2.52 12.10
CA GLY A 14 15.47 -3.80 12.00
C GLY A 14 16.80 -3.64 11.30
N GLU A 15 17.55 -4.74 11.26
CA GLU A 15 18.78 -4.85 10.49
C GLU A 15 18.48 -5.62 9.20
N TYR A 16 18.94 -5.11 8.06
CA TYR A 16 18.75 -5.72 6.75
C TYR A 16 20.11 -5.85 6.03
N PRO A 17 20.89 -6.90 6.35
CA PRO A 17 22.19 -7.16 5.72
C PRO A 17 22.19 -7.27 4.19
N ASP A 18 21.06 -7.66 3.61
CA ASP A 18 20.92 -7.87 2.17
C ASP A 18 19.57 -7.38 1.66
N TYR A 19 19.47 -7.16 0.35
CA TYR A 19 18.29 -6.58 -0.27
C TYR A 19 17.10 -7.55 -0.28
N GLN A 20 17.33 -8.86 -0.21
CA GLN A 20 16.26 -9.86 -0.15
C GLN A 20 15.46 -9.72 1.14
N GLN A 21 16.09 -9.30 2.25
CA GLN A 21 15.40 -9.10 3.54
C GLN A 21 14.36 -7.98 3.53
N TRP A 22 14.48 -6.97 2.67
CA TRP A 22 13.41 -5.98 2.44
C TRP A 22 12.55 -6.27 1.21
N MET A 23 12.63 -7.49 0.67
CA MET A 23 11.95 -7.92 -0.56
C MET A 23 12.39 -7.16 -1.82
N GLY A 24 13.62 -6.64 -1.82
CA GLY A 24 14.24 -5.96 -2.95
C GLY A 24 14.34 -6.86 -4.18
N LEU A 25 14.05 -6.31 -5.36
CA LEU A 25 14.41 -6.96 -6.63
C LEU A 25 15.86 -6.69 -7.03
N SER A 26 16.47 -5.64 -6.43
CA SER A 26 17.86 -5.22 -6.59
C SER A 26 18.32 -4.47 -5.35
N ASP A 27 19.62 -4.22 -5.24
CA ASP A 27 20.27 -3.38 -4.23
C ASP A 27 20.14 -1.86 -4.49
N SER A 28 19.70 -1.46 -5.70
CA SER A 28 19.58 -0.06 -6.09
C SER A 28 18.49 0.71 -5.31
N ILE A 29 18.92 1.52 -4.34
CA ILE A 29 18.09 2.54 -3.65
C ILE A 29 18.60 3.94 -3.99
N SER A 30 17.73 4.80 -4.49
CA SER A 30 18.10 6.14 -4.98
C SER A 30 17.21 7.27 -4.43
N SER A 31 16.28 6.94 -3.53
CA SER A 31 15.45 7.89 -2.79
C SER A 31 14.83 7.18 -1.59
N CYS A 32 14.73 7.85 -0.45
CA CYS A 32 14.09 7.32 0.75
C CYS A 32 13.22 8.40 1.41
N ARG A 33 12.16 7.98 2.09
CA ARG A 33 11.27 8.86 2.84
C ARG A 33 10.93 8.20 4.17
N LEU A 34 11.04 8.96 5.25
CA LEU A 34 10.53 8.55 6.55
C LEU A 34 9.00 8.65 6.53
N ILE A 35 8.32 7.60 7.00
CA ILE A 35 6.89 7.67 7.30
C ILE A 35 6.78 8.27 8.70
N PRO A 36 6.20 9.48 8.85
CA PRO A 36 6.03 10.05 10.18
C PRO A 36 5.12 9.14 11.01
N PRO A 37 5.36 9.04 12.32
CA PRO A 37 4.46 8.31 13.20
C PRO A 37 3.04 8.84 13.04
N SER A 38 2.09 7.93 12.90
CA SER A 38 0.69 8.32 12.82
C SER A 38 0.28 8.91 14.18
N GLU A 39 -0.22 10.14 14.18
CA GLU A 39 -0.77 10.78 15.40
C GLU A 39 -1.99 10.02 15.93
N SER A 40 -2.64 9.23 15.06
CA SER A 40 -3.77 8.36 15.40
C SER A 40 -3.36 6.88 15.29
N CYS A 41 -3.74 6.08 16.29
CA CYS A 41 -3.66 4.61 16.23
C CYS A 41 -4.79 3.99 15.39
N SER A 42 -5.67 4.80 14.78
CA SER A 42 -6.75 4.34 13.92
C SER A 42 -6.30 4.28 12.45
N HIS A 43 -6.78 3.26 11.75
CA HIS A 43 -6.55 3.05 10.33
C HIS A 43 -7.88 2.80 9.66
N ARG A 44 -8.15 3.55 8.60
CA ARG A 44 -9.36 3.38 7.81
C ARG A 44 -9.12 3.77 6.36
N ILE A 45 -9.53 2.89 5.45
CA ILE A 45 -9.37 3.06 4.01
C ILE A 45 -10.62 2.56 3.29
N LEU A 46 -11.01 3.31 2.26
CA LEU A 46 -12.10 2.96 1.36
C LEU A 46 -11.49 2.57 0.01
N LEU A 47 -11.87 1.42 -0.53
CA LEU A 47 -11.49 0.97 -1.86
C LEU A 47 -12.73 1.00 -2.77
N TYR A 48 -12.56 1.45 -4.02
CA TYR A 48 -13.65 1.60 -4.97
C TYR A 48 -13.41 0.78 -6.24
N GLU A 49 -14.46 0.11 -6.70
CA GLU A 49 -14.45 -0.74 -7.90
C GLU A 49 -14.13 0.04 -9.19
N ARG A 50 -14.39 1.35 -9.20
CA ARG A 50 -14.16 2.22 -10.37
C ARG A 50 -13.33 3.45 -9.99
N GLU A 51 -12.81 4.12 -11.01
CA GLU A 51 -12.13 5.41 -10.88
C GLU A 51 -13.07 6.50 -10.34
N ASP A 52 -12.50 7.58 -9.83
CA ASP A 52 -13.21 8.73 -9.23
C ASP A 52 -14.18 8.34 -8.08
N HIS A 53 -13.84 7.31 -7.31
CA HIS A 53 -14.64 6.86 -6.15
C HIS A 53 -16.07 6.43 -6.51
N LYS A 54 -16.22 5.78 -7.67
CA LYS A 54 -17.50 5.27 -8.18
C LYS A 54 -17.60 3.74 -8.01
N GLY A 55 -18.82 3.22 -8.20
CA GLY A 55 -19.09 1.79 -8.15
C GLY A 55 -19.22 1.27 -6.72
N LEU A 56 -19.01 -0.04 -6.54
CA LEU A 56 -18.98 -0.64 -5.21
C LEU A 56 -17.85 -0.04 -4.37
N MET A 57 -18.17 0.27 -3.12
CA MET A 57 -17.21 0.75 -2.12
C MET A 57 -17.09 -0.29 -1.01
N VAL A 58 -15.85 -0.60 -0.62
CA VAL A 58 -15.55 -1.45 0.52
C VAL A 58 -14.67 -0.69 1.51
N GLU A 59 -15.03 -0.77 2.79
CA GLU A 59 -14.25 -0.18 3.89
C GLU A 59 -13.38 -1.26 4.56
N LEU A 60 -12.14 -0.89 4.86
CA LEU A 60 -11.20 -1.69 5.62
C LEU A 60 -10.63 -0.88 6.79
N THR A 61 -10.62 -1.50 7.97
CA THR A 61 -10.00 -0.97 9.19
C THR A 61 -8.92 -1.90 9.76
N GLU A 62 -8.75 -3.06 9.13
CA GLU A 62 -7.82 -4.12 9.52
C GLU A 62 -6.98 -4.59 8.33
N ASP A 63 -5.90 -5.31 8.64
CA ASP A 63 -5.08 -5.96 7.62
C ASP A 63 -5.93 -6.97 6.83
N CYS A 64 -5.65 -7.11 5.53
CA CYS A 64 -6.32 -8.05 4.64
C CYS A 64 -5.27 -8.82 3.84
N SER A 65 -5.09 -10.10 4.15
CA SER A 65 -4.10 -10.96 3.48
C SER A 65 -4.53 -11.42 2.09
N CYS A 66 -5.83 -11.44 1.78
CA CYS A 66 -6.34 -11.77 0.46
C CYS A 66 -7.63 -10.98 0.17
N ILE A 67 -7.52 -9.98 -0.71
CA ILE A 67 -8.62 -9.11 -1.11
C ILE A 67 -9.66 -9.89 -1.93
N GLN A 68 -9.20 -10.80 -2.80
CA GLN A 68 -10.08 -11.62 -3.64
C GLN A 68 -10.98 -12.54 -2.81
N ASP A 69 -10.45 -13.19 -1.78
CA ASP A 69 -11.26 -14.07 -0.93
C ASP A 69 -12.30 -13.28 -0.12
N ARG A 70 -11.97 -12.04 0.27
CA ARG A 70 -12.83 -11.21 1.11
C ARG A 70 -13.93 -10.50 0.31
N PHE A 71 -13.62 -10.03 -0.89
CA PHE A 71 -14.50 -9.14 -1.67
C PHE A 71 -14.85 -9.67 -3.05
N HIS A 72 -14.30 -10.81 -3.48
CA HIS A 72 -14.46 -11.36 -4.83
C HIS A 72 -14.03 -10.38 -5.94
N LEU A 73 -13.14 -9.45 -5.59
CA LEU A 73 -12.54 -8.43 -6.45
C LEU A 73 -11.01 -8.53 -6.35
N ASN A 74 -10.31 -8.20 -7.43
CA ASN A 74 -8.84 -8.20 -7.49
C ASN A 74 -8.26 -6.87 -7.98
N GLU A 75 -9.11 -5.91 -8.34
CA GLU A 75 -8.72 -4.60 -8.85
C GLU A 75 -9.53 -3.48 -8.17
N PHE A 76 -8.84 -2.42 -7.78
CA PHE A 76 -9.42 -1.22 -7.18
C PHE A 76 -8.77 0.03 -7.81
N PRO A 77 -9.38 0.60 -8.87
CA PRO A 77 -8.80 1.72 -9.61
C PRO A 77 -8.74 3.05 -8.83
N SER A 78 -9.53 3.20 -7.76
CA SER A 78 -9.47 4.36 -6.87
C SER A 78 -9.67 3.97 -5.41
N LEU A 79 -9.13 4.80 -4.50
CA LEU A 79 -9.20 4.58 -3.06
C LEU A 79 -9.15 5.90 -2.29
N HIS A 80 -9.57 5.87 -1.04
CA HIS A 80 -9.47 7.00 -0.12
C HIS A 80 -8.95 6.51 1.22
N VAL A 81 -7.75 6.95 1.59
CA VAL A 81 -7.20 6.69 2.92
C VAL A 81 -7.71 7.78 3.85
N LEU A 82 -8.65 7.42 4.72
CA LEU A 82 -9.21 8.33 5.72
C LEU A 82 -8.25 8.51 6.89
N GLU A 83 -7.69 7.41 7.38
CA GLU A 83 -6.89 7.38 8.61
C GLU A 83 -5.74 6.39 8.49
N GLY A 84 -4.60 6.77 9.09
CA GLY A 84 -3.38 5.96 9.13
C GLY A 84 -2.70 5.79 7.78
N CYS A 85 -1.48 5.25 7.78
CA CYS A 85 -0.80 4.84 6.56
C CYS A 85 -1.03 3.35 6.30
N TRP A 86 -1.08 2.97 5.03
CA TRP A 86 -1.30 1.60 4.56
C TRP A 86 -0.25 1.22 3.53
N VAL A 87 -0.03 -0.09 3.37
CA VAL A 87 0.71 -0.65 2.24
C VAL A 87 -0.21 -1.56 1.45
N LEU A 88 -0.37 -1.23 0.17
CA LEU A 88 -1.02 -2.10 -0.81
C LEU A 88 0.03 -2.98 -1.46
N TYR A 89 -0.31 -4.26 -1.59
CA TYR A 89 0.50 -5.28 -2.25
C TYR A 89 -0.24 -5.78 -3.47
N GLU A 90 0.48 -5.89 -4.59
CA GLU A 90 -0.05 -6.39 -5.86
C GLU A 90 -0.59 -7.83 -5.75
N MET A 91 0.05 -8.68 -4.92
CA MET A 91 -0.34 -10.08 -4.75
C MET A 91 -0.89 -10.34 -3.33
N PRO A 92 -1.66 -11.44 -3.16
CA PRO A 92 -2.06 -11.92 -1.84
C PRO A 92 -0.86 -12.22 -0.93
N ASN A 93 -1.11 -12.29 0.38
CA ASN A 93 -0.16 -12.62 1.43
C ASN A 93 1.05 -11.68 1.51
N TYR A 94 0.82 -10.39 1.25
CA TYR A 94 1.81 -9.31 1.36
C TYR A 94 3.01 -9.50 0.42
N ARG A 95 2.75 -9.90 -0.83
CA ARG A 95 3.77 -10.19 -1.84
C ARG A 95 3.65 -9.28 -3.06
N GLY A 96 4.71 -9.25 -3.87
CA GLY A 96 4.75 -8.48 -5.11
C GLY A 96 5.12 -7.02 -4.87
N ARG A 97 4.74 -6.16 -5.79
CA ARG A 97 5.01 -4.72 -5.67
C ARG A 97 4.25 -4.13 -4.49
N GLN A 98 4.89 -3.18 -3.82
CA GLN A 98 4.37 -2.50 -2.64
C GLN A 98 4.09 -1.05 -3.01
N TYR A 99 3.02 -0.49 -2.46
CA TYR A 99 2.64 0.90 -2.66
C TYR A 99 2.28 1.51 -1.31
N LEU A 100 3.00 2.58 -0.92
CA LEU A 100 2.70 3.31 0.29
C LEU A 100 1.49 4.23 0.05
N LEU A 101 0.44 4.03 0.84
CA LEU A 101 -0.77 4.84 0.83
C LEU A 101 -0.83 5.68 2.11
N ARG A 102 -0.79 6.99 1.96
CA ARG A 102 -0.96 7.99 3.03
C ARG A 102 -2.37 8.55 3.03
N PRO A 103 -2.84 9.17 4.13
CA PRO A 103 -4.13 9.86 4.20
C PRO A 103 -4.29 10.90 3.09
N GLN A 104 -5.12 10.57 2.09
CA GLN A 104 -5.55 11.42 0.98
C GLN A 104 -6.52 10.65 0.08
N GLU A 105 -7.14 11.37 -0.85
CA GLU A 105 -7.89 10.82 -1.97
C GLU A 105 -6.95 10.39 -3.10
N TYR A 106 -7.19 9.20 -3.65
CA TYR A 106 -6.55 8.70 -4.87
C TYR A 106 -7.64 8.32 -5.86
N ARG A 107 -7.77 9.09 -6.94
CA ARG A 107 -8.86 8.92 -7.92
C ARG A 107 -8.49 7.95 -9.04
N HIS A 108 -7.20 7.69 -9.20
CA HIS A 108 -6.65 6.79 -10.20
C HIS A 108 -5.45 6.00 -9.64
N TYR A 109 -5.21 4.77 -10.11
CA TYR A 109 -4.14 3.91 -9.60
C TYR A 109 -2.73 4.45 -9.79
N GLN A 110 -2.57 5.37 -10.74
CA GLN A 110 -1.32 6.10 -10.96
C GLN A 110 -0.99 7.07 -9.82
N ASP A 111 -1.98 7.52 -9.04
CA ASP A 111 -1.80 8.48 -7.94
C ASP A 111 -0.93 7.90 -6.81
N TRP A 112 -0.92 6.57 -6.64
CA TRP A 112 -0.02 5.88 -5.70
C TRP A 112 1.19 5.23 -6.39
N GLY A 113 1.39 5.50 -7.68
CA GLY A 113 2.53 5.02 -8.46
C GLY A 113 2.43 3.57 -8.92
N ALA A 114 1.22 2.98 -8.94
CA ALA A 114 1.02 1.66 -9.53
C ALA A 114 0.96 1.71 -11.06
N VAL A 115 1.26 0.55 -11.67
CA VAL A 115 1.20 0.36 -13.13
C VAL A 115 -0.17 -0.15 -13.60
N ASP A 116 -0.92 -0.78 -12.70
CA ASP A 116 -2.27 -1.29 -12.91
C ASP A 116 -3.07 -1.16 -11.59
N ALA A 117 -4.36 -1.49 -11.65
CA ALA A 117 -5.27 -1.37 -10.51
C ALA A 117 -5.26 -2.60 -9.58
N LYS A 118 -4.30 -3.53 -9.74
CA LYS A 118 -4.32 -4.79 -8.99
C LYS A 118 -4.09 -4.58 -7.51
N ALA A 119 -4.88 -5.30 -6.72
CA ALA A 119 -4.88 -5.23 -5.28
C ALA A 119 -5.06 -6.65 -4.72
N GLY A 120 -3.97 -7.25 -4.24
CA GLY A 120 -3.98 -8.61 -3.71
C GLY A 120 -4.06 -8.68 -2.19
N SER A 121 -3.37 -7.78 -1.49
CA SER A 121 -3.42 -7.68 -0.02
C SER A 121 -3.10 -6.28 0.47
N LEU A 122 -3.54 -5.97 1.69
CA LEU A 122 -3.45 -4.64 2.28
C LEU A 122 -3.02 -4.75 3.74
N ARG A 123 -2.06 -3.92 4.16
CA ARG A 123 -1.53 -3.94 5.53
C ARG A 123 -1.46 -2.55 6.13
N ARG A 124 -1.82 -2.43 7.41
CA ARG A 124 -1.64 -1.18 8.14
C ARG A 124 -0.16 -0.94 8.45
N VAL A 125 0.27 0.30 8.31
CA VAL A 125 1.56 0.76 8.82
C VAL A 125 1.36 1.12 10.29
N VAL A 126 1.74 0.20 11.16
CA VAL A 126 1.76 0.41 12.61
C VAL A 126 3.21 0.58 13.05
N ASP A 127 3.50 1.65 13.77
CA ASP A 127 4.77 1.76 14.49
C ASP A 127 4.71 0.82 15.68
N LEU A 128 5.41 -0.30 15.56
CA LEU A 128 5.74 -1.12 16.71
C LEU A 128 6.95 -0.44 17.36
N TYR A 129 6.70 0.22 18.48
CA TYR A 129 7.70 0.90 19.32
C TYR A 129 8.93 0.02 19.62
#